data_AF-A0A2E3TV63-F1
#
_entry.id   AF-A0A2E3TV63-F1
#
_cell.length_a   1.000
_cell.length_b   1.000
_cell.length_c   1.000
_cell.angle_alpha   90.00
_cell.angle_beta   90.00
_cell.angle_gamma   90.00
#
_symmetry.space_group_name_H-M   'P 1'
#
loop_
_entity.id
_entity.type
_entity.pdbx_description
1 polymer ?
#
loop_
_entity_poly.entity_id
_entity_poly.type
_entity_poly.pdbx_seq_one_letter_code
_entity_poly.pdbx_strand_id
1 'polypeptide(L)'
;MKRHQTASLLSFRRLLVGASLVSYLSSDMTAAVETPPGLRTVMVDVAPLQVARAPGLVDRTCALRSTGLPCTAMSYSQPSAADGQGPARRRFSPDRAALSDAFPLVIPAIPFGFVLGLAMTESEMPLWAAWLTSPLLFAGAAQLTMVTIAGTASLWAIISAVLVINSRHVMYSAALAPSFRHQPPWMRRLAPFVMVDQLFAVAMLRTDDPPASFRRYYLTFGVFFFTIWNLAVPLGMVAGPVIPESWQLNFAPVVMFAGLTLFAIKRVPAGVAALVGGLVSLLAAGLSDRLGILVGAITGVLAGAAVDQWLTARNAREPNAETG
;
A
#
# COMPACT_ATOMS: atom_id res chain seq x y z
N MET A 1 3.82 -2.42 43.61
CA MET A 1 4.34 -2.84 42.28
C MET A 1 3.34 -3.56 41.37
N LYS A 2 2.46 -4.48 41.83
CA LYS A 2 1.54 -5.23 40.94
C LYS A 2 0.37 -4.43 40.30
N ARG A 3 -0.04 -3.28 40.87
CA ARG A 3 -1.13 -2.44 40.30
C ARG A 3 -0.72 -1.55 39.12
N HIS A 4 0.56 -1.18 39.01
CA HIS A 4 1.04 -0.38 37.86
C HIS A 4 1.19 -1.22 36.58
N GLN A 5 1.54 -2.51 36.69
CA GLN A 5 1.60 -3.42 35.53
C GLN A 5 0.22 -3.73 34.92
N THR A 6 -0.83 -3.85 35.73
CA THR A 6 -2.19 -4.13 35.25
C THR A 6 -2.84 -2.93 34.55
N ALA A 7 -2.57 -1.71 35.01
CA ALA A 7 -2.98 -0.48 34.31
C ALA A 7 -2.25 -0.31 32.96
N SER A 8 -0.97 -0.71 32.88
CA SER A 8 -0.20 -0.72 31.64
C SER A 8 -0.72 -1.76 30.64
N LEU A 9 -1.16 -2.95 31.10
CA LEU A 9 -1.73 -4.00 30.26
C LEU A 9 -3.10 -3.64 29.66
N LEU A 10 -3.98 -3.00 30.44
CA LEU A 10 -5.28 -2.50 29.95
C LEU A 10 -5.11 -1.33 28.96
N SER A 11 -4.11 -0.48 29.17
CA SER A 11 -3.76 0.61 28.26
C SER A 11 -3.08 0.10 26.98
N PHE A 12 -2.25 -0.94 27.08
CA PHE A 12 -1.64 -1.65 25.95
C PHE A 12 -2.71 -2.36 25.09
N ARG A 13 -3.70 -3.00 25.73
CA ARG A 13 -4.85 -3.59 25.03
C ARG A 13 -5.70 -2.52 24.31
N ARG A 14 -5.83 -1.31 24.88
CA ARG A 14 -6.50 -0.16 24.22
C ARG A 14 -5.68 0.44 23.08
N LEU A 15 -4.35 0.50 23.20
CA LEU A 15 -3.41 0.89 22.14
C LEU A 15 -3.46 -0.08 20.94
N LEU A 16 -3.54 -1.38 21.19
CA LEU A 16 -3.71 -2.41 20.16
C LEU A 16 -5.05 -2.32 19.43
N VAL A 17 -6.11 -1.93 20.14
CA VAL A 17 -7.41 -1.60 19.54
C VAL A 17 -7.30 -0.32 18.71
N GLY A 18 -6.49 0.67 19.10
CA GLY A 18 -6.22 1.90 18.33
C GLY A 18 -5.46 1.68 17.02
N ALA A 19 -4.43 0.82 17.01
CA ALA A 19 -3.72 0.42 15.79
C ALA A 19 -4.62 -0.39 14.85
N SER A 20 -5.44 -1.29 15.42
CA SER A 20 -6.51 -1.97 14.70
C SER A 20 -7.56 -1.01 14.19
N LEU A 21 -7.79 0.12 14.89
CA LEU A 21 -8.74 1.17 14.49
C LEU A 21 -8.31 1.86 13.20
N VAL A 22 -7.02 2.01 12.89
CA VAL A 22 -6.58 2.56 11.59
C VAL A 22 -6.89 1.57 10.46
N SER A 23 -6.64 0.28 10.68
CA SER A 23 -7.05 -0.78 9.74
C SER A 23 -8.57 -0.90 9.63
N TYR A 24 -9.31 -0.65 10.72
CA TYR A 24 -10.76 -0.68 10.79
C TYR A 24 -11.40 0.56 10.13
N LEU A 25 -10.88 1.76 10.41
CA LEU A 25 -11.26 3.03 9.78
C LEU A 25 -10.92 3.04 8.28
N SER A 26 -9.81 2.41 7.89
CA SER A 26 -9.49 2.16 6.48
C SER A 26 -10.47 1.17 5.84
N SER A 27 -10.99 0.20 6.59
CA SER A 27 -12.01 -0.74 6.11
C SER A 27 -13.38 -0.06 5.99
N ASP A 28 -13.75 0.82 6.92
CA ASP A 28 -15.01 1.59 6.90
C ASP A 28 -15.00 2.70 5.83
N MET A 29 -13.86 3.32 5.52
CA MET A 29 -13.79 4.27 4.41
C MET A 29 -14.05 3.61 3.04
N THR A 30 -13.74 2.32 2.85
CA THR A 30 -14.16 1.59 1.65
C THR A 30 -15.66 1.24 1.63
N ALA A 31 -16.36 1.35 2.77
CA ALA A 31 -17.82 1.24 2.85
C ALA A 31 -18.53 2.60 2.71
N ALA A 32 -17.88 3.70 3.10
CA ALA A 32 -18.42 5.06 3.00
C ALA A 32 -18.40 5.68 1.57
N VAL A 33 -17.97 4.92 0.55
CA VAL A 33 -18.09 5.30 -0.89
C VAL A 33 -19.38 4.74 -1.50
N GLU A 34 -20.41 4.44 -0.69
CA GLU A 34 -21.79 4.43 -1.18
C GLU A 34 -22.34 5.86 -1.10
N THR A 35 -22.45 6.49 -2.27
CA THR A 35 -23.05 7.81 -2.47
C THR A 35 -24.48 7.87 -1.91
N PRO A 36 -24.82 8.81 -1.01
CA PRO A 36 -26.22 9.10 -0.72
C PRO A 36 -26.89 9.74 -1.95
N PRO A 37 -28.17 9.47 -2.20
CA PRO A 37 -28.87 10.02 -3.37
C PRO A 37 -29.13 11.51 -3.13
N GLY A 38 -28.54 12.39 -3.95
CA GLY A 38 -29.06 13.75 -4.10
C GLY A 38 -28.12 14.95 -4.04
N LEU A 39 -26.78 14.82 -4.12
CA LEU A 39 -25.92 16.00 -4.33
C LEU A 39 -25.07 15.88 -5.60
N ARG A 40 -25.37 16.76 -6.56
CA ARG A 40 -24.54 17.03 -7.75
C ARG A 40 -23.13 17.41 -7.31
N THR A 41 -22.19 16.50 -7.47
CA THR A 41 -20.75 16.82 -7.42
C THR A 41 -20.35 17.34 -8.79
N VAL A 42 -19.67 18.49 -8.79
CA VAL A 42 -18.89 18.97 -9.93
C VAL A 42 -17.81 17.93 -10.19
N MET A 43 -18.05 17.02 -11.13
CA MET A 43 -17.02 16.15 -11.67
C MET A 43 -16.01 17.03 -12.40
N VAL A 44 -14.74 16.92 -12.01
CA VAL A 44 -13.64 17.17 -12.93
C VAL A 44 -13.76 16.07 -13.99
N ASP A 45 -14.30 16.44 -15.14
CA ASP A 45 -14.55 15.58 -16.29
C ASP A 45 -13.18 15.17 -16.88
N VAL A 46 -12.69 14.00 -16.48
CA VAL A 46 -11.58 13.34 -17.19
C VAL A 46 -12.25 12.47 -18.25
N ALA A 47 -12.50 13.08 -19.40
CA ALA A 47 -13.01 12.40 -20.57
C ALA A 47 -12.08 11.24 -20.98
N PRO A 48 -12.55 9.99 -21.06
CA PRO A 48 -11.81 8.95 -21.73
C PRO A 48 -11.85 9.21 -23.25
N LEU A 49 -10.67 9.25 -23.87
CA LEU A 49 -10.48 9.14 -25.32
C LEU A 49 -11.35 8.00 -25.87
N GLN A 50 -12.48 8.34 -26.48
CA GLN A 50 -13.26 7.40 -27.27
C GLN A 50 -12.51 7.13 -28.56
N VAL A 51 -11.95 5.93 -28.68
CA VAL A 51 -11.65 5.35 -29.99
C VAL A 51 -12.99 5.16 -30.70
N ALA A 52 -13.23 5.98 -31.72
CA ALA A 52 -14.41 5.92 -32.56
C ALA A 52 -14.56 4.51 -33.19
N ARG A 53 -15.52 3.72 -32.68
CA ARG A 53 -16.05 2.56 -33.41
C ARG A 53 -17.11 3.06 -34.37
N ALA A 54 -16.83 2.92 -35.66
CA ALA A 54 -17.76 3.24 -36.74
C ALA A 54 -19.11 2.50 -36.57
N PRO A 55 -20.25 3.16 -36.81
CA PRO A 55 -21.56 2.53 -36.71
C PRO A 55 -21.93 1.83 -38.02
N GLY A 56 -22.34 0.57 -37.93
CA GLY A 56 -23.04 -0.14 -38.99
C GLY A 56 -22.36 -1.42 -39.44
N LEU A 57 -22.73 -2.55 -38.83
CA LEU A 57 -22.91 -3.77 -39.61
C LEU A 57 -24.23 -4.41 -39.25
N VAL A 58 -25.11 -4.35 -40.25
CA VAL A 58 -26.48 -4.80 -40.29
C VAL A 58 -26.52 -6.31 -40.23
N ASP A 59 -27.38 -6.82 -39.35
CA ASP A 59 -27.99 -8.15 -39.45
C ASP A 59 -28.70 -8.28 -40.80
N ARG A 60 -28.14 -9.08 -41.73
CA ARG A 60 -28.88 -9.69 -42.86
C ARG A 60 -28.03 -10.64 -43.71
N THR A 61 -28.71 -11.73 -44.10
CA THR A 61 -28.60 -12.52 -45.33
C THR A 61 -27.50 -13.57 -45.47
N CYS A 62 -27.83 -14.80 -45.06
CA CYS A 62 -27.65 -15.96 -45.94
C CYS A 62 -28.90 -16.04 -46.85
N ALA A 63 -28.87 -15.29 -47.95
CA ALA A 63 -29.84 -15.39 -49.03
C ALA A 63 -29.13 -15.12 -50.35
N LEU A 64 -28.39 -16.12 -50.83
CA LEU A 64 -27.93 -16.17 -52.21
C LEU A 64 -28.34 -17.52 -52.80
N ARG A 65 -29.46 -17.47 -53.52
CA ARG A 65 -29.95 -18.47 -54.46
C ARG A 65 -29.21 -18.22 -55.78
N SER A 66 -28.21 -19.05 -56.15
CA SER A 66 -27.87 -19.39 -57.56
C SER A 66 -26.52 -20.13 -57.79
N THR A 67 -25.96 -20.87 -56.84
CA THR A 67 -24.85 -21.80 -57.16
C THR A 67 -24.98 -23.07 -56.33
N GLY A 68 -25.19 -24.20 -56.99
CA GLY A 68 -25.45 -25.51 -56.38
C GLY A 68 -24.25 -26.11 -55.66
N LEU A 69 -23.96 -25.62 -54.47
CA LEU A 69 -23.03 -26.24 -53.52
C LEU A 69 -23.79 -26.56 -52.22
N PRO A 70 -23.73 -27.81 -51.72
CA PRO A 70 -24.46 -28.18 -50.51
C PRO A 70 -23.86 -27.45 -49.30
N CYS A 71 -24.70 -26.71 -48.57
CA CYS A 71 -24.40 -26.21 -47.24
C CYS A 71 -24.07 -27.41 -46.35
N THR A 72 -22.79 -27.70 -46.15
CA THR A 72 -22.36 -28.68 -45.17
C THR A 72 -22.67 -28.07 -43.81
N ALA A 73 -23.70 -28.58 -43.14
CA ALA A 73 -23.98 -28.25 -41.76
C ALA A 73 -22.71 -28.55 -40.95
N MET A 74 -22.01 -27.49 -40.53
CA MET A 74 -20.88 -27.59 -39.63
C MET A 74 -21.44 -28.04 -38.28
N SER A 75 -21.51 -29.35 -38.10
CA SER A 75 -21.88 -30.00 -36.85
C SER A 75 -20.93 -29.48 -35.78
N TYR A 76 -21.44 -28.59 -34.92
CA TYR A 76 -20.73 -28.15 -33.73
C TYR A 76 -20.71 -29.35 -32.79
N SER A 77 -19.65 -30.15 -32.84
CA SER A 77 -19.38 -31.15 -31.82
C SER A 77 -19.23 -30.41 -30.49
N GLN A 78 -20.30 -30.45 -29.69
CA GLN A 78 -20.24 -30.10 -28.28
C GLN A 78 -19.13 -30.93 -27.63
N PRO A 79 -18.14 -30.32 -26.94
CA PRO A 79 -17.21 -31.09 -26.13
C PRO A 79 -18.02 -31.85 -25.09
N SER A 80 -17.96 -33.17 -25.17
CA SER A 80 -18.60 -34.10 -24.25
C SER A 80 -18.28 -33.73 -22.80
N ALA A 81 -19.33 -33.64 -21.98
CA ALA A 81 -19.25 -33.57 -20.54
C ALA A 81 -18.65 -34.87 -20.00
N ALA A 82 -17.33 -34.96 -19.94
CA ALA A 82 -16.60 -36.03 -19.25
C ALA A 82 -15.20 -35.55 -18.86
N ASP A 83 -15.13 -34.77 -17.78
CA ASP A 83 -13.99 -34.84 -16.86
C ASP A 83 -14.47 -34.45 -15.46
N GLY A 84 -14.70 -35.47 -14.64
CA GLY A 84 -15.10 -35.36 -13.24
C GLY A 84 -13.96 -34.84 -12.37
N GLN A 85 -13.61 -33.56 -12.53
CA GLN A 85 -12.77 -32.87 -11.56
C GLN A 85 -13.68 -32.25 -10.50
N GLY A 86 -13.88 -32.99 -9.39
CA GLY A 86 -14.38 -32.42 -8.14
C GLY A 86 -13.58 -31.16 -7.77
N PRO A 87 -14.09 -30.24 -6.94
CA PRO A 87 -13.47 -28.93 -6.74
C PRO A 87 -12.03 -29.11 -6.29
N ALA A 88 -11.09 -28.94 -7.24
CA ALA A 88 -9.69 -29.06 -6.97
C ALA A 88 -9.40 -28.01 -5.91
N ARG A 89 -9.04 -28.46 -4.70
CA ARG A 89 -8.51 -27.58 -3.66
C ARG A 89 -7.30 -26.90 -4.28
N ARG A 90 -7.49 -25.71 -4.86
CA ARG A 90 -6.39 -24.94 -5.45
C ARG A 90 -5.44 -24.66 -4.31
N ARG A 91 -4.38 -25.46 -4.22
CA ARG A 91 -3.32 -25.29 -3.23
C ARG A 91 -2.81 -23.87 -3.43
N PHE A 92 -2.86 -23.05 -2.40
CA PHE A 92 -2.22 -21.73 -2.43
C PHE A 92 -0.75 -21.99 -2.76
N SER A 93 -0.35 -21.62 -3.97
CA SER A 93 1.05 -21.67 -4.38
C SER A 93 1.59 -20.26 -4.22
N PRO A 94 2.78 -20.06 -3.63
CA PRO A 94 3.40 -18.75 -3.58
C PRO A 94 3.53 -18.17 -5.00
N ASP A 95 3.24 -16.90 -5.15
CA ASP A 95 3.51 -16.17 -6.40
C ASP A 95 5.02 -15.90 -6.54
N ARG A 96 5.63 -16.39 -7.63
CA ARG A 96 7.08 -16.23 -7.86
C ARG A 96 7.45 -14.79 -8.17
N ALA A 97 6.59 -14.05 -8.88
CA ALA A 97 6.83 -12.64 -9.16
C ALA A 97 6.78 -11.84 -7.87
N ALA A 98 5.82 -12.12 -6.98
CA ALA A 98 5.76 -11.47 -5.67
C ALA A 98 7.04 -11.68 -4.83
N LEU A 99 7.59 -12.89 -4.82
CA LEU A 99 8.85 -13.18 -4.11
C LEU A 99 10.04 -12.47 -4.76
N SER A 100 10.10 -12.45 -6.10
CA SER A 100 11.15 -11.75 -6.85
C SER A 100 11.13 -10.24 -6.58
N ASP A 101 9.94 -9.63 -6.55
CA ASP A 101 9.77 -8.20 -6.29
C ASP A 101 10.00 -7.85 -4.81
N ALA A 102 9.66 -8.76 -3.89
CA ALA A 102 9.87 -8.56 -2.46
C ALA A 102 11.33 -8.62 -2.04
N PHE A 103 12.11 -9.51 -2.67
CA PHE A 103 13.51 -9.75 -2.30
C PHE A 103 14.37 -8.47 -2.23
N PRO A 104 14.44 -7.60 -3.26
CA PRO A 104 15.23 -6.37 -3.18
C PRO A 104 14.69 -5.38 -2.15
N LEU A 105 13.39 -5.41 -1.84
CA LEU A 105 12.75 -4.53 -0.85
C LEU A 105 12.96 -4.99 0.60
N VAL A 106 13.23 -6.28 0.79
CA VAL A 106 13.56 -6.86 2.11
C VAL A 106 15.01 -6.56 2.51
N ILE A 107 15.94 -6.44 1.57
CA ILE A 107 17.35 -6.14 1.85
C ILE A 107 17.52 -4.91 2.75
N PRO A 108 16.93 -3.73 2.47
CA PRO A 108 17.01 -2.58 3.37
C PRO A 108 16.08 -2.69 4.59
N ALA A 109 15.06 -3.57 4.56
CA ALA A 109 14.16 -3.79 5.69
C ALA A 109 14.84 -4.56 6.83
N ILE A 110 15.79 -5.46 6.54
CA ILE A 110 16.56 -6.20 7.56
C ILE A 110 17.33 -5.27 8.50
N PRO A 111 18.25 -4.40 8.03
CA PRO A 111 18.98 -3.50 8.92
C PRO A 111 18.05 -2.52 9.62
N PHE A 112 16.94 -2.12 8.99
CA PHE A 112 15.91 -1.33 9.68
C PHE A 112 15.26 -2.11 10.84
N GLY A 113 14.93 -3.38 10.63
CA GLY A 113 14.46 -4.27 11.69
C GLY A 113 15.47 -4.41 12.83
N PHE A 114 16.78 -4.41 12.51
CA PHE A 114 17.85 -4.43 13.52
C PHE A 114 17.86 -3.17 14.37
N VAL A 115 17.77 -1.99 13.75
CA VAL A 115 17.68 -0.69 14.44
C VAL A 115 16.48 -0.65 15.37
N LEU A 116 15.33 -1.10 14.87
CA LEU A 116 14.13 -1.17 15.67
C LEU A 116 14.31 -2.13 16.86
N GLY A 117 14.91 -3.30 16.64
CA GLY A 117 15.21 -4.26 17.71
C GLY A 117 16.15 -3.68 18.77
N LEU A 118 17.21 -2.97 18.37
CA LEU A 118 18.10 -2.26 19.28
C LEU A 118 17.32 -1.19 20.07
N ALA A 119 16.52 -0.37 19.40
CA ALA A 119 15.70 0.66 20.03
C ALA A 119 14.72 0.06 21.07
N MET A 120 14.22 -1.16 20.84
CA MET A 120 13.39 -1.85 21.84
C MET A 120 14.15 -2.19 23.11
N THR A 121 15.43 -2.57 23.01
CA THR A 121 16.28 -2.87 24.17
C THR A 121 16.69 -1.63 24.97
N GLU A 122 16.73 -0.47 24.30
CA GLU A 122 17.04 0.83 24.91
C GLU A 122 15.78 1.55 25.45
N SER A 123 14.59 1.09 25.06
CA SER A 123 13.32 1.70 25.49
C SER A 123 12.98 1.38 26.94
N GLU A 124 12.18 2.26 27.56
CA GLU A 124 11.64 2.02 28.91
C GLU A 124 10.52 0.95 28.95
N MET A 125 10.16 0.37 27.80
CA MET A 125 9.13 -0.65 27.71
C MET A 125 9.65 -2.02 28.17
N PRO A 126 8.81 -2.85 28.81
CA PRO A 126 9.13 -4.26 28.99
C PRO A 126 9.43 -4.91 27.64
N LEU A 127 10.54 -5.64 27.54
CA LEU A 127 11.05 -6.18 26.27
C LEU A 127 10.02 -7.04 25.51
N TRP A 128 9.24 -7.84 26.23
CA TRP A 128 8.15 -8.64 25.64
C TRP A 128 7.04 -7.77 25.05
N ALA A 129 6.72 -6.64 25.70
CA ALA A 129 5.69 -5.72 25.24
C ALA A 129 6.20 -4.94 24.01
N ALA A 130 7.46 -4.52 24.03
CA ALA A 130 8.12 -3.90 22.88
C ALA A 130 8.13 -4.87 21.69
N TRP A 131 8.53 -6.12 21.87
CA TRP A 131 8.52 -7.13 20.82
C TRP A 131 7.13 -7.39 20.23
N LEU A 132 6.09 -7.50 21.07
CA LEU A 132 4.71 -7.71 20.62
C LEU A 132 4.21 -6.62 19.66
N THR A 133 4.81 -5.42 19.70
CA THR A 133 4.44 -4.37 18.74
C THR A 133 4.81 -4.73 17.31
N SER A 134 5.79 -5.62 17.06
CA SER A 134 6.21 -6.00 15.70
C SER A 134 5.14 -6.77 14.93
N PRO A 135 4.60 -7.88 15.47
CA PRO A 135 3.53 -8.60 14.77
C PRO A 135 2.18 -7.88 14.83
N LEU A 136 1.97 -6.95 15.77
CA LEU A 136 0.66 -6.30 15.98
C LEU A 136 0.53 -4.95 15.26
N LEU A 137 1.60 -4.16 15.26
CA LEU A 137 1.71 -2.87 14.58
C LEU A 137 2.73 -3.05 13.45
N PHE A 138 2.27 -3.67 12.36
CA PHE A 138 3.10 -3.95 11.19
C PHE A 138 3.37 -2.67 10.36
N ALA A 139 4.03 -1.69 10.98
CA ALA A 139 4.30 -0.38 10.44
C ALA A 139 5.62 0.17 11.01
N GLY A 140 6.75 -0.19 10.40
CA GLY A 140 8.08 0.03 10.99
C GLY A 140 8.39 1.47 11.42
N ALA A 141 8.03 2.48 10.64
CA ALA A 141 8.27 3.89 10.99
C ALA A 141 7.49 4.34 12.25
N ALA A 142 6.21 3.96 12.32
CA ALA A 142 5.36 4.25 13.47
C ALA A 142 5.81 3.45 14.70
N GLN A 143 6.23 2.21 14.49
CA GLN A 143 6.73 1.33 15.53
C GLN A 143 8.03 1.85 16.15
N LEU A 144 9.02 2.25 15.32
CA LEU A 144 10.25 2.86 15.80
C LEU A 144 9.94 4.13 16.60
N THR A 145 9.10 5.02 16.06
CA THR A 145 8.73 6.26 16.76
C THR A 145 8.06 5.98 18.10
N MET A 146 7.11 5.05 18.15
CA MET A 146 6.41 4.65 19.37
C MET A 146 7.39 4.13 20.42
N VAL A 147 8.31 3.24 20.03
CA VAL A 147 9.31 2.66 20.94
C VAL A 147 10.28 3.73 21.47
N THR A 148 10.76 4.63 20.60
CA THR A 148 11.72 5.68 20.98
C THR A 148 11.15 6.70 21.95
N ILE A 149 9.86 7.02 21.86
CA ILE A 149 9.22 8.01 22.76
C ILE A 149 8.49 7.36 23.93
N ALA A 150 8.50 6.02 24.00
CA ALA A 150 7.87 5.28 25.09
C ALA A 150 8.61 5.57 26.40
N GLY A 151 7.85 5.94 27.44
CA GLY A 151 8.39 6.33 28.74
C GLY A 151 8.55 7.84 28.91
N THR A 152 8.99 8.54 27.87
CA THR A 152 9.20 10.00 27.91
C THR A 152 7.98 10.83 27.49
N ALA A 153 7.11 10.27 26.63
CA ALA A 153 5.96 10.97 26.09
C ALA A 153 4.64 10.53 26.75
N SER A 154 3.64 11.41 26.71
CA SER A 154 2.29 11.06 27.13
C SER A 154 1.69 9.98 26.23
N LEU A 155 0.77 9.18 26.76
CA LEU A 155 0.03 8.18 25.98
C LEU A 155 -0.64 8.80 24.74
N TRP A 156 -1.18 10.01 24.88
CA TRP A 156 -1.80 10.75 23.78
C TRP A 156 -0.79 11.13 22.70
N ALA A 157 0.40 11.59 23.07
CA ALA A 157 1.45 11.92 22.10
C ALA A 157 1.90 10.68 21.32
N ILE A 158 2.00 9.52 21.98
CA ILE A 158 2.30 8.24 21.32
C ILE A 158 1.21 7.88 20.31
N ILE A 159 -0.06 7.91 20.74
CA ILE A 159 -1.20 7.59 19.87
C ILE A 159 -1.23 8.56 18.68
N SER A 160 -1.10 9.86 18.92
CA SER A 160 -1.09 10.88 17.87
C SER A 160 0.05 10.66 16.88
N ALA A 161 1.29 10.44 17.35
CA ALA A 161 2.42 10.17 16.47
C ALA A 161 2.21 8.92 15.60
N VAL A 162 1.71 7.84 16.20
CA VAL A 162 1.40 6.59 15.48
C VAL A 162 0.32 6.81 14.42
N LEU A 163 -0.76 7.53 14.76
CA LEU A 163 -1.84 7.85 13.83
C LEU A 163 -1.36 8.76 12.69
N VAL A 164 -0.61 9.81 13.02
CA VAL A 164 -0.06 10.77 12.05
C VAL A 164 0.86 10.07 11.06
N ILE A 165 1.81 9.25 11.55
CA ILE A 165 2.72 8.51 10.67
C ILE A 165 1.95 7.50 9.81
N ASN A 166 0.95 6.82 10.37
CA ASN A 166 0.17 5.82 9.63
C ASN A 166 -0.91 6.41 8.73
N SER A 167 -1.20 7.71 8.77
CA SER A 167 -2.15 8.37 7.87
C SER A 167 -1.85 8.08 6.38
N ARG A 168 -0.58 7.84 6.03
CA ARG A 168 -0.17 7.39 4.69
C ARG A 168 -0.85 6.07 4.25
N HIS A 169 -1.14 5.16 5.17
CA HIS A 169 -1.86 3.92 4.84
C HIS A 169 -3.30 4.21 4.43
N VAL A 170 -3.92 5.28 4.96
CA VAL A 170 -5.24 5.74 4.48
C VAL A 170 -5.15 6.18 3.03
N MET A 171 -4.10 6.92 2.67
CA MET A 171 -3.86 7.34 1.29
C MET A 171 -3.60 6.14 0.36
N TYR A 172 -2.80 5.16 0.82
CA TYR A 172 -2.56 3.92 0.06
C TYR A 172 -3.83 3.12 -0.16
N SER A 173 -4.66 2.99 0.88
CA SER A 173 -5.96 2.33 0.81
C SER A 173 -6.90 3.03 -0.17
N ALA A 174 -6.93 4.37 -0.17
CA ALA A 174 -7.72 5.13 -1.14
C ALA A 174 -7.24 4.88 -2.58
N ALA A 175 -5.93 4.85 -2.81
CA ALA A 175 -5.35 4.59 -4.13
C ALA A 175 -5.62 3.15 -4.63
N LEU A 176 -5.57 2.15 -3.74
CA LEU A 176 -5.83 0.75 -4.08
C LEU A 176 -7.31 0.36 -4.04
N ALA A 177 -8.20 1.22 -3.53
CA ALA A 177 -9.62 0.91 -3.36
C ALA A 177 -10.29 0.33 -4.63
N PRO A 178 -10.03 0.83 -5.86
CA PRO A 178 -10.61 0.25 -7.09
C PRO A 178 -10.24 -1.22 -7.30
N SER A 179 -8.98 -1.60 -7.08
CA SER A 179 -8.49 -2.98 -7.24
C SER A 179 -9.05 -3.94 -6.18
N PHE A 180 -9.53 -3.40 -5.04
CA PHE A 180 -10.16 -4.18 -3.97
C PHE A 180 -11.68 -4.33 -4.10
N ARG A 181 -12.35 -3.60 -5.01
CA ARG A 181 -13.81 -3.70 -5.21
C ARG A 181 -14.27 -5.11 -5.60
N HIS A 182 -13.46 -5.79 -6.40
CA HIS A 182 -13.76 -7.14 -6.92
C HIS A 182 -13.14 -8.26 -6.07
N GLN A 183 -12.63 -7.94 -4.88
CA GLN A 183 -12.01 -8.91 -3.97
C GLN A 183 -13.03 -9.48 -2.98
N PRO A 184 -12.84 -10.74 -2.52
CA PRO A 184 -13.72 -11.33 -1.53
C PRO A 184 -13.66 -10.58 -0.18
N PRO A 185 -14.74 -10.58 0.63
CA PRO A 185 -14.83 -9.76 1.85
C PRO A 185 -13.70 -10.02 2.86
N TRP A 186 -13.22 -11.26 2.98
CA TRP A 186 -12.12 -11.60 3.88
C TRP A 186 -10.81 -10.90 3.46
N MET A 187 -10.57 -10.76 2.14
CA MET A 187 -9.38 -10.10 1.61
C MET A 187 -9.45 -8.60 1.87
N ARG A 188 -10.64 -8.00 1.72
CA ARG A 188 -10.86 -6.58 2.03
C ARG A 188 -10.59 -6.25 3.51
N ARG A 189 -10.84 -7.19 4.43
CA ARG A 189 -10.53 -7.04 5.87
C ARG A 189 -9.08 -7.33 6.22
N LEU A 190 -8.45 -8.31 5.56
CA LEU A 190 -7.09 -8.75 5.86
C LEU A 190 -6.02 -7.87 5.19
N ALA A 191 -6.28 -7.39 3.98
CA ALA A 191 -5.28 -6.68 3.19
C ALA A 191 -4.72 -5.41 3.84
N PRO A 192 -5.51 -4.57 4.54
CA PRO A 192 -4.98 -3.41 5.26
C PRO A 192 -3.97 -3.80 6.34
N PHE A 193 -4.13 -4.95 7.00
CA PHE A 193 -3.23 -5.39 8.06
C PHE A 193 -1.82 -5.73 7.55
N VAL A 194 -1.72 -6.36 6.38
CA VAL A 194 -0.42 -6.72 5.78
C VAL A 194 0.15 -5.62 4.88
N MET A 195 -0.53 -4.47 4.78
CA MET A 195 -0.08 -3.34 3.97
C MET A 195 1.16 -2.69 4.59
N VAL A 196 2.20 -2.53 3.78
CA VAL A 196 3.41 -1.76 4.10
C VAL A 196 3.81 -0.94 2.89
N ASP A 197 4.68 0.06 3.09
CA ASP A 197 5.10 0.98 2.02
C ASP A 197 5.65 0.25 0.79
N GLN A 198 6.41 -0.81 1.03
CA GLN A 198 7.03 -1.65 0.01
C GLN A 198 5.97 -2.42 -0.80
N LEU A 199 4.95 -2.97 -0.12
CA LEU A 199 3.85 -3.68 -0.76
C LEU A 199 3.00 -2.72 -1.58
N PHE A 200 2.70 -1.53 -1.05
CA PHE A 200 1.96 -0.51 -1.79
C PHE A 200 2.67 -0.13 -3.09
N ALA A 201 3.99 0.14 -3.02
CA ALA A 201 4.78 0.57 -4.17
C ALA A 201 4.71 -0.42 -5.35
N VAL A 202 4.77 -1.72 -5.06
CA VAL A 202 4.70 -2.76 -6.12
C VAL A 202 3.27 -3.13 -6.48
N ALA A 203 2.33 -3.10 -5.53
CA ALA A 203 0.92 -3.42 -5.79
C ALA A 203 0.26 -2.40 -6.72
N MET A 204 0.65 -1.12 -6.63
CA MET A 204 0.17 -0.06 -7.53
C MET A 204 0.55 -0.30 -9.00
N LEU A 205 1.61 -1.05 -9.27
CA LEU A 205 2.03 -1.41 -10.63
C LEU A 205 1.24 -2.59 -11.21
N ARG A 206 0.35 -3.19 -10.40
CA ARG A 206 -0.38 -4.42 -10.73
C ARG A 206 -1.88 -4.25 -10.57
N THR A 207 -2.38 -3.02 -10.52
CA THR A 207 -3.81 -2.72 -10.32
C THR A 207 -4.70 -3.26 -11.43
N ASP A 208 -4.11 -3.52 -12.61
CA ASP A 208 -4.77 -4.06 -13.80
C ASP A 208 -4.74 -5.60 -13.86
N ASP A 209 -4.03 -6.26 -12.93
CA ASP A 209 -3.99 -7.72 -12.87
C ASP A 209 -5.38 -8.30 -12.54
N PRO A 210 -5.72 -9.50 -13.05
CA PRO A 210 -6.97 -10.17 -12.69
C PRO A 210 -7.10 -10.33 -11.16
N PRO A 211 -8.31 -10.20 -10.57
CA PRO A 211 -8.48 -10.14 -9.12
C PRO A 211 -7.85 -11.32 -8.36
N ALA A 212 -7.89 -12.53 -8.92
CA ALA A 212 -7.27 -13.71 -8.31
C ALA A 212 -5.73 -13.66 -8.34
N SER A 213 -5.14 -13.12 -9.42
CA SER A 213 -3.70 -12.92 -9.57
C SER A 213 -3.20 -11.86 -8.59
N PHE A 214 -3.83 -10.67 -8.60
CA PHE A 214 -3.53 -9.60 -7.67
C PHE A 214 -3.57 -10.06 -6.21
N ARG A 215 -4.62 -10.81 -5.83
CA ARG A 215 -4.77 -11.34 -4.47
C ARG A 215 -3.64 -12.28 -4.08
N ARG A 216 -3.26 -13.19 -4.97
CA ARG A 216 -2.17 -14.15 -4.73
C ARG A 216 -0.83 -13.43 -4.59
N TYR A 217 -0.57 -12.47 -5.47
CA TYR A 217 0.61 -11.62 -5.43
C TYR A 217 0.70 -10.87 -4.10
N TYR A 218 -0.36 -10.12 -3.77
CA TYR A 218 -0.42 -9.25 -2.59
C TYR A 218 -0.20 -10.03 -1.29
N LEU A 219 -0.87 -11.19 -1.14
CA LEU A 219 -0.71 -12.02 0.05
C LEU A 219 0.64 -12.72 0.10
N THR A 220 1.18 -13.17 -1.03
CA THR A 220 2.52 -13.80 -1.06
C THR A 220 3.58 -12.78 -0.62
N PHE A 221 3.54 -11.58 -1.17
CA PHE A 221 4.45 -10.50 -0.79
C PHE A 221 4.27 -10.15 0.70
N GLY A 222 3.03 -9.87 1.12
CA GLY A 222 2.75 -9.45 2.49
C GLY A 222 3.19 -10.47 3.53
N VAL A 223 2.92 -11.76 3.32
CA VAL A 223 3.34 -12.84 4.22
C VAL A 223 4.86 -13.01 4.23
N PHE A 224 5.51 -12.95 3.06
CA PHE A 224 6.96 -13.06 2.97
C PHE A 224 7.64 -11.90 3.72
N PHE A 225 7.23 -10.67 3.45
CA PHE A 225 7.77 -9.48 4.11
C PHE A 225 7.50 -9.50 5.62
N PHE A 226 6.28 -9.87 6.03
CA PHE A 226 5.91 -10.01 7.44
C PHE A 226 6.79 -11.05 8.17
N THR A 227 7.07 -12.17 7.51
CA THR A 227 7.92 -13.22 8.08
C THR A 227 9.34 -12.71 8.28
N ILE A 228 9.94 -12.09 7.26
CA ILE A 228 11.30 -11.58 7.38
C ILE A 228 11.38 -10.46 8.42
N TRP A 229 10.40 -9.56 8.46
CA TRP A 229 10.34 -8.49 9.45
C TRP A 229 10.32 -9.03 10.89
N ASN A 230 9.46 -10.01 11.16
CA ASN A 230 9.34 -10.63 12.49
C ASN A 230 10.52 -11.55 12.85
N LEU A 231 11.42 -11.86 11.91
CA LEU A 231 12.69 -12.50 12.20
C LEU A 231 13.81 -11.46 12.41
N ALA A 232 13.83 -10.40 11.61
CA ALA A 232 14.84 -9.36 11.68
C ALA A 232 14.77 -8.56 12.98
N VAL A 233 13.56 -8.22 13.46
CA VAL A 233 13.38 -7.43 14.69
C VAL A 233 13.93 -8.15 15.93
N PRO A 234 13.58 -9.42 16.22
CA PRO A 234 14.15 -10.16 17.34
C PRO A 234 15.66 -10.37 17.22
N LEU A 235 16.16 -10.64 16.01
CA LEU A 235 17.60 -10.72 15.77
C LEU A 235 18.28 -9.38 16.10
N GLY A 236 17.65 -8.26 15.75
CA GLY A 236 18.04 -6.92 16.16
C GLY A 236 18.10 -6.71 17.65
N MET A 237 17.13 -7.23 18.41
CA MET A 237 17.12 -7.13 19.86
C MET A 237 18.29 -7.90 20.50
N VAL A 238 18.69 -9.03 19.92
CA VAL A 238 19.78 -9.87 20.46
C VAL A 238 21.15 -9.39 19.98
N ALA A 239 21.29 -9.10 18.69
CA ALA A 239 22.56 -8.76 18.06
C ALA A 239 22.85 -7.26 18.08
N GLY A 240 21.82 -6.41 18.06
CA GLY A 240 21.94 -4.95 18.04
C GLY A 240 22.90 -4.39 19.10
N PRO A 241 22.79 -4.79 20.38
CA PRO A 241 23.69 -4.32 21.43
C PRO A 241 25.16 -4.74 21.28
N VAL A 242 25.42 -5.76 20.44
CA VAL A 242 26.77 -6.28 20.16
C VAL A 242 27.37 -5.63 18.91
N ILE A 243 26.55 -5.01 18.06
CA ILE A 243 27.01 -4.37 16.83
C ILE A 243 27.75 -3.07 17.16
N PRO A 244 28.99 -2.87 16.68
CA PRO A 244 29.72 -1.63 16.93
C PRO A 244 28.99 -0.39 16.42
N GLU A 245 28.97 0.68 17.21
CA GLU A 245 28.37 1.98 16.82
C GLU A 245 28.95 2.53 15.51
N SER A 246 30.20 2.19 15.19
CA SER A 246 30.87 2.56 13.93
C SER A 246 30.12 2.13 12.66
N TRP A 247 29.22 1.15 12.76
CA TRP A 247 28.41 0.69 11.62
C TRP A 247 27.19 1.60 11.36
N GLN A 248 26.93 2.57 12.24
CA GLN A 248 25.88 3.60 12.08
C GLN A 248 24.51 3.02 11.73
N LEU A 249 24.09 1.95 12.41
CA LEU A 249 22.81 1.29 12.16
C LEU A 249 21.65 2.28 12.12
N ASN A 250 21.66 3.31 12.97
CA ASN A 250 20.66 4.37 13.04
C ASN A 250 20.39 5.10 11.71
N PHE A 251 21.29 5.01 10.72
CA PHE A 251 21.08 5.53 9.36
C PHE A 251 20.26 4.61 8.44
N ALA A 252 20.07 3.33 8.79
CA ALA A 252 19.36 2.36 7.96
C ALA A 252 17.91 2.77 7.60
N PRO A 253 17.07 3.31 8.51
CA PRO A 253 15.74 3.79 8.15
C PRO A 253 15.81 4.91 7.09
N VAL A 254 16.77 5.83 7.22
CA VAL A 254 16.96 6.95 6.28
C VAL A 254 17.30 6.43 4.89
N VAL A 255 18.25 5.50 4.80
CA VAL A 255 18.65 4.88 3.52
C VAL A 255 17.48 4.13 2.89
N MET A 256 16.71 3.37 3.68
CA MET A 256 15.55 2.62 3.18
C MET A 256 14.48 3.55 2.59
N PHE A 257 14.07 4.59 3.33
CA PHE A 257 13.05 5.52 2.87
C PHE A 257 13.54 6.38 1.71
N ALA A 258 14.78 6.87 1.75
CA ALA A 258 15.37 7.60 0.63
C ALA A 258 15.43 6.73 -0.64
N GLY A 259 15.87 5.48 -0.52
CA GLY A 259 15.87 4.52 -1.64
C GLY A 259 14.48 4.32 -2.23
N LEU A 260 13.47 4.09 -1.38
CA LEU A 260 12.09 3.91 -1.84
C LEU A 260 11.57 5.17 -2.56
N THR A 261 11.82 6.35 -2.00
CA THR A 261 11.45 7.63 -2.63
C THR A 261 12.13 7.82 -3.98
N LEU A 262 13.44 7.54 -4.07
CA LEU A 262 14.19 7.64 -5.32
C LEU A 262 13.65 6.68 -6.38
N PHE A 263 13.30 5.45 -6.01
CA PHE A 263 12.68 4.50 -6.95
C PHE A 263 11.28 4.92 -7.40
N ALA A 264 10.52 5.60 -6.53
CA ALA A 264 9.17 6.10 -6.83
C ALA A 264 9.16 7.34 -7.74
N ILE A 265 10.21 8.15 -7.74
CA ILE A 265 10.31 9.34 -8.61
C ILE A 265 10.60 8.90 -10.05
N LYS A 266 9.54 8.71 -10.83
CA LYS A 266 9.62 8.41 -12.28
C LYS A 266 9.25 9.58 -13.18
N ARG A 267 8.62 10.62 -12.62
CA ARG A 267 8.08 11.77 -13.36
C ARG A 267 8.31 13.06 -12.58
N VAL A 268 8.36 14.18 -13.30
CA VAL A 268 8.57 15.51 -12.72
C VAL A 268 7.55 15.83 -11.60
N PRO A 269 6.23 15.59 -11.76
CA PRO A 269 5.26 15.79 -10.68
C PRO A 269 5.60 15.03 -9.39
N ALA A 270 6.11 13.80 -9.51
CA ALA A 270 6.50 12.99 -8.35
C ALA A 270 7.76 13.55 -7.67
N GLY A 271 8.72 14.05 -8.46
CA GLY A 271 9.91 14.74 -7.93
C GLY A 271 9.55 16.03 -7.19
N VAL A 272 8.65 16.84 -7.74
CA VAL A 272 8.14 18.06 -7.07
C VAL A 272 7.41 17.70 -5.78
N ALA A 273 6.55 16.69 -5.80
CA ALA A 273 5.85 16.26 -4.59
C ALA A 273 6.82 15.82 -3.48
N ALA A 274 7.85 15.05 -3.83
CA ALA A 274 8.87 14.60 -2.89
C ALA A 274 9.69 15.77 -2.32
N LEU A 275 10.12 16.71 -3.18
CA LEU A 275 10.92 17.85 -2.76
C LEU A 275 10.13 18.81 -1.85
N VAL A 276 8.93 19.22 -2.29
CA VAL A 276 8.09 20.14 -1.52
C VAL A 276 7.67 19.48 -0.21
N GLY A 277 7.20 18.23 -0.25
CA GLY A 277 6.77 17.54 0.95
C GLY A 277 7.90 17.29 1.94
N GLY A 278 9.11 16.97 1.45
CA GLY A 278 10.31 16.83 2.28
C GLY A 278 10.74 18.14 2.93
N LEU A 279 10.83 19.23 2.16
CA LEU A 279 11.21 20.55 2.67
C LEU A 279 10.19 21.08 3.68
N VAL A 280 8.89 20.99 3.38
CA VAL A 280 7.84 21.42 4.30
C VAL A 280 7.85 20.58 5.57
N SER A 281 8.05 19.26 5.47
CA SER A 281 8.19 18.39 6.66
C SER A 281 9.38 18.81 7.53
N LEU A 282 10.50 19.18 6.91
CA LEU A 282 11.70 19.63 7.62
C LEU A 282 11.48 20.98 8.32
N LEU A 283 10.89 21.94 7.62
CA LEU A 283 10.56 23.26 8.20
C LEU A 283 9.52 23.14 9.33
N ALA A 284 8.60 22.17 9.22
CA ALA A 284 7.58 21.88 10.21
C ALA A 284 8.02 20.83 11.26
N ALA A 285 9.30 20.46 11.33
CA ALA A 285 9.79 19.40 12.23
C ALA A 285 9.58 19.72 13.73
N GLY A 286 9.45 21.01 14.08
CA GLY A 286 9.16 21.48 15.44
C GLY A 286 7.70 21.34 15.88
N LEU A 287 6.78 20.95 14.99
CA LEU A 287 5.39 20.71 15.38
C LEU A 287 5.29 19.48 16.30
N SER A 288 4.41 19.56 17.30
CA SER A 288 4.13 18.44 18.20
C SER A 288 3.59 17.22 17.44
N ASP A 289 3.73 16.04 18.05
CA ASP A 289 3.14 14.78 17.57
C ASP A 289 3.49 14.39 16.14
N ARG A 290 4.63 14.90 15.62
CA ARG A 290 5.11 14.67 14.25
C ARG A 290 4.16 15.19 13.16
N LEU A 291 3.30 16.17 13.48
CA LEU A 291 2.36 16.78 12.52
C LEU A 291 3.04 17.36 11.28
N GLY A 292 4.31 17.75 11.39
CA GLY A 292 5.10 18.22 10.24
C GLY A 292 5.13 17.23 9.08
N ILE A 293 5.11 15.91 9.36
CA ILE A 293 5.05 14.86 8.32
C ILE A 293 3.74 14.96 7.53
N LEU A 294 2.62 15.18 8.21
CA LEU A 294 1.31 15.29 7.57
C LEU A 294 1.18 16.56 6.73
N VAL A 295 1.65 17.69 7.27
CA VAL A 295 1.67 18.97 6.56
C VAL A 295 2.54 18.86 5.30
N GLY A 296 3.72 18.25 5.42
CA GLY A 296 4.57 17.97 4.27
C GLY A 296 3.93 17.03 3.25
N ALA A 297 3.30 15.94 3.69
CA ALA A 297 2.60 15.02 2.78
C ALA A 297 1.49 15.73 1.98
N ILE A 298 0.64 16.51 2.66
CA ILE A 298 -0.47 17.23 2.01
C ILE A 298 0.07 18.27 1.01
N THR A 299 1.02 19.10 1.45
CA THR A 299 1.59 20.15 0.58
C THR A 299 2.35 19.56 -0.61
N GLY A 300 3.08 18.46 -0.41
CA GLY A 300 3.74 17.72 -1.49
C GLY A 300 2.75 17.17 -2.51
N VAL A 301 1.68 16.51 -2.08
CA VAL A 301 0.64 16.00 -2.98
C VAL A 301 -0.01 17.13 -3.78
N LEU A 302 -0.36 18.24 -3.12
CA LEU A 302 -0.97 19.39 -3.79
C LEU A 302 -0.02 20.01 -4.83
N ALA A 303 1.26 20.18 -4.49
CA ALA A 303 2.26 20.71 -5.41
C ALA A 303 2.49 19.78 -6.61
N GLY A 304 2.61 18.48 -6.37
CA GLY A 304 2.72 17.48 -7.43
C GLY A 304 1.51 17.48 -8.36
N ALA A 305 0.30 17.51 -7.80
CA ALA A 305 -0.94 17.54 -8.58
C ALA A 305 -1.06 18.83 -9.42
N ALA A 306 -0.68 19.99 -8.87
CA ALA A 306 -0.66 21.25 -9.60
C ALA A 306 0.30 21.20 -10.80
N VAL A 307 1.49 20.62 -10.62
CA VAL A 307 2.46 20.46 -11.72
C VAL A 307 1.98 19.47 -12.77
N ASP A 308 1.36 18.35 -12.36
CA ASP A 308 0.78 17.36 -13.29
C ASP A 308 -0.31 17.99 -14.17
N GLN A 309 -1.20 18.79 -13.56
CA GLN A 309 -2.24 19.54 -14.27
C GLN A 309 -1.65 20.58 -15.22
N TRP A 310 -0.63 21.32 -14.77
CA TRP A 310 0.02 22.33 -15.60
C TRP A 310 0.72 21.73 -16.82
N LEU A 311 1.45 20.63 -16.65
CA LEU A 311 2.11 19.91 -17.75
C LEU A 311 1.09 19.34 -18.73
N THR A 312 0.01 18.75 -18.23
CA THR A 312 -1.07 18.22 -19.08
C THR A 312 -1.75 19.33 -19.89
N ALA A 313 -2.06 20.46 -19.25
CA ALA A 313 -2.64 21.62 -19.93
C ALA A 313 -1.70 22.26 -20.95
N ARG A 314 -0.38 22.27 -20.68
CA ARG A 314 0.63 22.76 -21.63
C ARG A 314 0.72 21.86 -22.86
N ASN A 315 0.81 20.55 -22.68
CA ASN A 315 0.91 19.60 -23.80
C ASN A 315 -0.35 19.61 -24.68
N ALA A 316 -1.53 19.86 -24.10
CA ALA A 316 -2.76 20.01 -24.87
C ALA A 316 -2.79 21.29 -25.74
N ARG A 317 -1.96 22.30 -25.45
CA ARG A 317 -1.87 23.57 -26.20
C ARG A 317 -0.85 23.56 -27.34
N GLU A 318 -0.04 22.50 -27.47
CA GLU A 318 0.95 22.35 -28.55
C GLU A 318 0.58 21.23 -29.57
N PRO A 319 -0.59 21.20 -30.25
CA PRO A 319 -0.91 20.08 -31.15
C PRO A 319 -0.28 20.12 -32.57
N ASN A 320 0.27 21.24 -33.07
CA ASN A 320 0.59 21.38 -34.51
C ASN A 320 1.73 22.39 -34.84
N ALA A 321 2.92 22.26 -34.25
CA ALA A 321 4.07 23.06 -34.67
C ALA A 321 4.98 22.38 -35.72
N GLU A 322 4.76 21.09 -36.04
CA GLU A 322 5.67 20.28 -36.88
C GLU A 322 5.11 19.82 -38.23
N THR A 323 3.97 20.35 -38.69
CA THR A 323 3.37 19.99 -40.00
C THR A 323 3.45 21.11 -41.06
N GLY A 324 4.38 22.05 -40.91
CA GLY A 324 4.62 23.14 -41.87
C GLY A 324 5.76 22.86 -42.84
#